data_AF-A0A7V0I9B0-F1
#
_entry.id   AF-A0A7V0I9B0-F1
#
_cell.length_a   1.000
_cell.length_b   1.000
_cell.length_c   1.000
_cell.angle_alpha   90.00
_cell.angle_beta   90.00
_cell.angle_gamma   90.00
#
_symmetry.space_group_name_H-M   'P 1'
#
loop_
_entity.id
_entity.type
_entity.pdbx_description
1 polymer ?
#
loop_
_entity_poly.entity_id
_entity_poly.type
_entity_poly.pdbx_seq_one_letter_code
_entity_poly.pdbx_strand_id
1 'polypeptide(L)' 'MGRYTGPKCRLCRREGTKLFLKGDRCYSDKCAMNRRPFPPGQHGRFRRRLTGYA' A
#
# COMPACT_ATOMS: atom_id res chain seq x y z
N MET A 1 -3.47 -9.34 22.80
CA MET A 1 -2.59 -8.72 21.79
C MET A 1 -3.19 -8.93 20.39
N GLY A 2 -3.60 -7.89 19.68
CA GLY A 2 -4.28 -8.02 18.38
C GLY A 2 -3.34 -7.71 17.22
N ARG A 3 -2.95 -8.72 16.43
CA ARG A 3 -2.19 -8.51 15.19
C ARG A 3 -3.13 -8.02 14.08
N TYR A 4 -2.61 -7.23 13.15
CA TYR A 4 -3.38 -6.78 11.99
C TYR A 4 -3.68 -7.94 11.03
N THR A 5 -4.96 -8.33 10.93
CA THR A 5 -5.44 -9.40 10.03
C THR A 5 -6.08 -8.85 8.74
N GLY A 6 -6.10 -7.52 8.57
CA GLY A 6 -6.73 -6.86 7.44
C GLY A 6 -5.96 -6.97 6.12
N PRO A 7 -6.40 -6.23 5.08
CA PRO A 7 -5.83 -6.31 3.74
C PRO A 7 -4.38 -5.80 3.66
N LYS A 8 -3.41 -6.73 3.65
CA LYS A 8 -1.96 -6.43 3.62
C LYS A 8 -1.50 -5.58 2.43
N CYS A 9 -2.09 -5.75 1.24
CA CYS A 9 -1.75 -4.92 0.07
C CYS A 9 -2.19 -3.46 0.21
N ARG A 10 -3.16 -3.17 1.09
CA ARG A 10 -3.61 -1.81 1.39
C ARG A 10 -2.51 -1.02 2.08
N LEU A 11 -1.74 -1.67 2.95
CA LEU A 11 -0.61 -1.08 3.66
C LEU A 11 0.51 -0.71 2.68
N CYS A 12 0.95 -1.66 1.84
CA CYS A 12 1.97 -1.38 0.81
C CYS A 12 1.60 -0.16 -0.05
N ARG A 13 0.33 -0.08 -0.48
CA ARG A 13 -0.17 1.03 -1.30
C ARG A 13 -0.25 2.36 -0.56
N ARG A 14 -0.44 2.35 0.75
CA ARG A 14 -0.47 3.56 1.58
C ARG A 14 0.93 4.07 1.88
N GLU A 15 1.87 3.16 2.17
CA GLU A 15 3.28 3.48 2.38
C GLU A 15 4.02 3.84 1.09
N GLY A 16 3.44 3.53 -0.09
CA GLY A 16 4.07 3.83 -1.38
C GLY A 16 5.26 2.92 -1.71
N THR A 17 5.54 1.91 -0.89
CA THR A 17 6.67 0.97 -1.06
C THR A 17 6.22 -0.49 -0.92
N LYS A 18 7.01 -1.43 -1.48
CA LYS A 18 6.72 -2.87 -1.36
C LYS A 18 7.16 -3.36 0.03
N LEU A 19 6.19 -3.69 0.88
CA LEU A 19 6.42 -4.26 2.21
C LEU A 19 6.51 -5.80 2.23
N PHE A 20 6.33 -6.46 1.08
CA PHE A 20 6.43 -7.93 0.91
C PHE A 20 5.56 -8.79 1.86
N LEU A 21 4.52 -8.23 2.46
CA LEU A 21 3.65 -8.91 3.44
C LEU A 21 2.84 -10.11 2.90
N LYS A 22 2.84 -10.34 1.57
CA LYS A 22 2.19 -11.48 0.90
C LYS A 22 3.16 -12.48 0.27
N GLY A 23 4.48 -12.36 0.51
CA GLY A 23 5.47 -13.30 -0.04
C GLY A 23 5.47 -13.32 -1.57
N ASP A 24 5.35 -14.51 -2.16
CA ASP A 24 5.48 -14.78 -3.61
C ASP A 24 4.62 -13.88 -4.50
N ARG A 25 3.41 -13.56 -4.05
CA ARG A 25 2.51 -12.66 -4.79
C ARG A 25 3.09 -11.26 -4.98
N CYS A 26 3.94 -10.78 -4.08
CA CYS A 26 4.57 -9.46 -4.17
C CYS A 26 5.61 -9.35 -5.29
N TYR A 27 6.18 -10.48 -5.73
CA TYR A 27 7.12 -10.56 -6.85
C TYR A 27 6.41 -10.70 -8.20
N SER A 28 5.18 -11.23 -8.21
CA SER A 28 4.37 -11.33 -9.44
C SER A 28 3.78 -9.99 -9.91
N ASP A 29 3.39 -9.91 -11.18
CA ASP A 29 2.64 -8.78 -11.76
C ASP A 29 1.25 -8.58 -11.16
N LYS A 30 0.75 -9.57 -10.41
CA LYS A 30 -0.51 -9.47 -9.65
C LYS A 30 -0.35 -8.62 -8.38
N CYS A 31 0.85 -8.10 -8.09
CA CYS A 31 1.10 -7.20 -6.98
C CYS A 31 0.31 -5.89 -7.13
N ALA A 32 -0.35 -5.48 -6.05
CA ALA A 32 -1.17 -4.26 -6.05
C ALA A 32 -0.34 -2.98 -6.26
N MET A 33 0.95 -3.01 -5.92
CA MET A 33 1.88 -1.90 -6.15
C MET A 33 2.15 -1.69 -7.64
N ASN A 34 2.35 -2.77 -8.41
CA ASN A 34 2.59 -2.66 -9.85
C ASN A 34 1.32 -2.15 -10.57
N ARG A 35 0.14 -2.65 -10.20
CA ARG A 35 -1.13 -2.33 -10.88
C ARG A 35 -1.75 -1.01 -10.43
N ARG A 36 -1.54 -0.59 -9.18
CA ARG A 36 -2.19 0.57 -8.55
C ARG A 36 -1.21 1.27 -7.60
N PRO A 37 -0.18 1.96 -8.13
CA PRO A 37 0.90 2.60 -7.34
C PRO A 37 0.47 3.92 -6.67
N PHE A 38 -0.75 3.95 -6.14
CA PHE A 38 -1.33 5.12 -5.47
C PHE A 38 -2.09 4.68 -4.22
N PRO A 39 -2.20 5.55 -3.20
CA PRO A 39 -2.93 5.27 -1.97
C PRO A 39 -4.33 4.68 -2.17
N PRO A 40 -4.80 3.84 -1.24
CA PRO A 40 -6.16 3.29 -1.29
C PRO A 40 -7.22 4.36 -0.95
N GLY A 41 -8.38 4.27 -1.58
CA GLY A 41 -9.53 5.18 -1.33
C GLY A 41 -9.89 6.05 -2.54
N GLN A 42 -11.03 6.74 -2.46
CA GLN A 42 -11.55 7.60 -3.53
C GLN A 42 -10.58 8.73 -3.90
N HIS A 43 -9.98 9.38 -2.89
CA HIS A 43 -9.03 10.49 -3.07
C HIS A 43 -7.58 10.04 -3.24
N GLY A 44 -7.32 8.74 -3.37
CA GLY A 44 -5.96 8.19 -3.35
C GLY A 44 -5.09 8.54 -4.56
N ARG A 45 -5.68 9.09 -5.64
CA ARG A 45 -4.93 9.48 -6.85
C ARG A 45 -4.22 10.83 -6.73
N PHE A 46 -4.75 11.75 -5.91
CA PHE A 46 -4.19 13.08 -5.76
C PHE A 46 -3.19 13.09 -4.60
N ARG A 47 -1.96 13.58 -4.84
CA ARG A 47 -0.95 13.72 -3.78
C ARG A 47 -1.05 15.12 -3.16
N ARG A 48 -1.16 15.18 -1.83
CA ARG A 48 -1.09 16.42 -1.05
C ARG A 48 0.34 16.62 -0.53
N ARG A 49 0.74 17.87 -0.32
CA ARG A 49 2.01 18.22 0.32
C ARG A 49 2.01 17.67 1.75
N LEU A 50 3.08 16.97 2.13
CA LEU A 50 3.28 16.46 3.48
C LEU A 50 3.57 17.62 4.42
N THR A 51 2.97 17.59 5.61
CA THR A 51 3.28 18.51 6.72
C THR A 51 4.40 17.90 7.57
N GLY A 52 5.03 18.67 8.45
CA GLY A 52 6.18 18.19 9.24
C GLY A 52 5.89 17.03 10.21
N TYR A 53 4.62 16.66 10.39
CA TYR A 53 4.19 15.51 11.20
C TYR A 53 3.75 14.31 10.35
N ALA A 54 3.46 14.52 9.06
CA ALA A 54 2.73 13.58 8.20
C ALA A 54 3.62 12.59 7.46
#